data_AF-A0A2I2G395-F1
#
_entry.id   AF-A0A2I2G395-F1
#
_cell.length_a   1.000
_cell.length_b   1.000
_cell.length_c   1.000
_cell.angle_alpha   90.00
_cell.angle_beta   90.00
_cell.angle_gamma   90.00
#
_symmetry.space_group_name_H-M   'P 1'
#
loop_
_entity.id
_entity.type
_entity.pdbx_description
1 polymer ?
#
loop_
_entity_poly.entity_id
_entity_poly.type
_entity_poly.pdbx_seq_one_letter_code
_entity_poly.pdbx_strand_id
1 'polypeptide(L)'
;MSNFVKSYTTIPKELFRINNGPVVRLRAYPGPRRPPGLFDLLTYAGKVKPKALSPTTYKAPNGASMRPNTPKTQRLVSTLRGTSACIYSIPAGVRIPDGLILVHEFKDHYSLQAGEETTVDALNARITDFLQSKGQCLTKEEWLLQYPKPTETE
;
A
#
# COMPACT_ATOMS: atom_id res chain seq x y z
N MET A 1 -2.02 11.21 16.31
CA MET A 1 -0.98 10.40 16.98
C MET A 1 -0.13 9.74 15.89
N SER A 2 1.16 9.52 16.11
CA SER A 2 2.10 9.07 15.08
C SER A 2 1.84 7.61 14.68
N ASN A 3 1.43 7.41 13.43
CA ASN A 3 1.11 6.10 12.85
C ASN A 3 2.36 5.43 12.25
N PHE A 4 3.51 5.48 12.92
CA PHE A 4 4.74 4.83 12.44
C PHE A 4 5.14 3.76 13.46
N VAL A 5 5.15 2.50 13.04
CA VAL A 5 5.69 1.39 13.84
C VAL A 5 7.10 1.09 13.38
N LYS A 6 7.29 0.75 12.10
CA LYS A 6 8.58 0.33 11.55
C LYS A 6 8.61 0.45 10.03
N SER A 7 9.80 0.63 9.45
CA SER A 7 10.01 0.54 8.01
C SER A 7 10.82 -0.70 7.62
N TYR A 8 10.64 -1.15 6.38
CA TYR A 8 11.24 -2.38 5.84
C TYR A 8 11.72 -2.15 4.41
N THR A 9 12.83 -2.82 4.08
CA THR A 9 13.40 -2.97 2.73
C THR A 9 13.14 -4.37 2.14
N THR A 10 12.53 -5.25 2.93
CA THR A 10 12.09 -6.59 2.53
C THR A 10 10.68 -6.81 3.08
N ILE A 11 9.81 -7.45 2.30
CA ILE A 11 8.43 -7.75 2.68
C ILE A 11 8.45 -8.72 3.90
N PRO A 12 7.93 -8.31 5.07
CA PRO A 12 8.12 -9.09 6.31
C PRO A 12 7.18 -10.29 6.43
N LYS A 13 6.08 -10.28 5.68
CA LYS A 13 5.01 -11.29 5.66
C LYS A 13 4.23 -11.15 4.36
N GLU A 14 3.40 -12.12 4.02
CA GLU A 14 2.55 -11.97 2.84
C GLU A 14 1.60 -10.77 3.00
N LEU A 15 1.58 -9.89 1.99
CA LEU A 15 0.79 -8.67 2.00
C LEU A 15 -0.04 -8.54 0.73
N PHE A 16 -1.24 -8.01 0.90
CA PHE A 16 -2.22 -7.82 -0.15
C PHE A 16 -2.42 -6.34 -0.45
N ARG A 17 -2.37 -5.99 -1.73
CA ARG A 17 -2.75 -4.68 -2.26
C ARG A 17 -4.00 -4.81 -3.11
N ILE A 18 -5.08 -4.18 -2.65
CA ILE A 18 -6.36 -4.15 -3.39
C ILE A 18 -6.36 -2.93 -4.32
N ASN A 19 -6.47 -3.16 -5.62
CA ASN A 19 -6.59 -2.13 -6.65
C ASN A 19 -7.89 -2.29 -7.46
N ASN A 20 -8.31 -1.18 -8.08
CA ASN A 20 -9.25 -1.20 -9.20
C ASN A 20 -8.44 -1.19 -10.51
N GLY A 21 -8.29 -2.34 -11.14
CA GLY A 21 -7.38 -2.59 -12.25
C GLY A 21 -5.94 -2.88 -11.80
N PRO A 22 -5.05 -3.25 -12.75
CA PRO A 22 -3.69 -3.67 -12.42
C PRO A 22 -2.76 -2.50 -12.07
N VAL A 23 -3.09 -1.27 -12.45
CA VAL A 23 -2.24 -0.08 -12.27
C VAL A 23 -2.58 0.62 -10.96
N VAL A 24 -1.55 0.99 -10.20
CA VAL A 24 -1.73 1.81 -8.98
C VAL A 24 -1.98 3.26 -9.35
N ARG A 25 -3.03 3.83 -8.75
CA ARG A 25 -3.40 5.25 -8.89
C ARG A 25 -3.64 5.86 -7.51
N LEU A 26 -2.58 6.41 -6.92
CA LEU A 26 -2.67 7.08 -5.63
C LEU A 26 -3.43 8.40 -5.75
N ARG A 27 -4.37 8.62 -4.82
CA ARG A 27 -5.14 9.86 -4.67
C ARG A 27 -4.27 10.89 -3.95
N ALA A 28 -3.47 11.61 -4.73
CA ALA A 28 -2.63 12.68 -4.24
C ALA A 28 -3.44 13.97 -4.01
N TYR A 29 -3.10 14.72 -2.97
CA TYR A 29 -3.69 16.03 -2.70
C TYR A 29 -2.61 17.06 -2.34
N PRO A 30 -2.70 18.33 -2.80
CA PRO A 30 -1.76 19.38 -2.39
C PRO A 30 -1.79 19.62 -0.87
N GLY A 31 -0.64 19.48 -0.22
CA GLY A 31 -0.46 19.78 1.20
C GLY A 31 -0.31 21.29 1.47
N PRO A 32 -0.16 21.70 2.75
CA PRO A 32 -0.11 20.85 3.95
C PRO A 32 -1.49 20.47 4.50
N ARG A 33 -2.56 21.12 4.04
CA ARG A 33 -3.91 20.88 4.55
C ARG A 33 -4.45 19.56 4.01
N ARG A 34 -4.94 18.71 4.91
CA ARG A 34 -5.60 17.45 4.53
C ARG A 34 -6.96 17.75 3.89
N PRO A 35 -7.34 17.05 2.82
CA PRO A 35 -8.68 17.16 2.27
C PRO A 35 -9.71 16.54 3.23
N PRO A 36 -11.00 16.92 3.13
CA PRO A 36 -12.06 16.29 3.92
C PRO A 36 -12.37 14.85 3.47
N GLY A 37 -12.04 14.50 2.23
CA GLY A 37 -12.29 13.19 1.63
C GLY A 37 -11.11 12.21 1.76
N LEU A 38 -11.27 11.03 1.15
CA LEU A 38 -10.23 10.01 1.10
C LEU A 38 -9.07 10.46 0.19
N PHE A 39 -7.85 10.29 0.68
CA PHE A 39 -6.61 10.56 -0.04
C PHE A 39 -5.54 9.56 0.42
N ASP A 40 -4.52 9.35 -0.40
CA ASP A 40 -3.44 8.38 -0.11
C ASP A 40 -2.12 9.07 0.25
N LEU A 41 -1.90 10.30 -0.21
CA LEU A 41 -0.72 11.10 0.14
C LEU A 41 -0.93 12.59 -0.06
N LEU A 42 -0.06 13.38 0.58
CA LEU A 42 0.05 14.81 0.31
C LEU A 42 1.28 15.10 -0.56
N THR A 43 1.14 16.05 -1.46
CA THR A 43 2.26 16.60 -2.24
C THR A 43 2.67 17.97 -1.74
N TYR A 44 3.93 18.32 -1.92
CA TYR A 44 4.51 19.61 -1.59
C TYR A 44 5.29 20.08 -2.80
N ALA A 45 4.93 21.25 -3.36
CA ALA A 45 5.47 21.70 -4.65
C ALA A 45 5.37 20.62 -5.76
N GLY A 46 4.26 19.87 -5.80
CA GLY A 46 4.04 18.79 -6.78
C GLY A 46 4.82 17.50 -6.51
N LYS A 47 5.58 17.41 -5.42
CA LYS A 47 6.40 16.24 -5.07
C LYS A 47 5.86 15.47 -3.88
N VAL A 48 6.04 14.15 -3.89
CA VAL A 48 5.84 13.25 -2.77
C VAL A 48 7.11 13.25 -1.92
N LYS A 49 6.97 13.45 -0.62
CA LYS A 49 8.09 13.41 0.33
C LYS A 49 8.25 12.02 0.95
N PRO A 50 9.49 11.55 1.16
CA PRO A 50 9.76 10.25 1.80
C PRO A 50 9.65 10.36 3.32
N LYS A 51 8.44 10.63 3.83
CA LYS A 51 8.19 10.94 5.24
C LYS A 51 8.65 9.84 6.20
N ALA A 52 8.68 8.61 5.74
CA ALA A 52 9.10 7.45 6.52
C ALA A 52 10.57 7.50 6.95
N LEU A 53 11.41 8.28 6.27
CA LEU A 53 12.82 8.48 6.64
C LEU A 53 12.99 9.36 7.88
N SER A 54 11.93 10.02 8.35
CA SER A 54 11.95 10.83 9.57
C SER A 54 10.83 10.40 10.52
N PRO A 55 10.97 9.23 11.19
CA PRO A 55 9.92 8.63 12.01
C PRO A 55 9.30 9.57 13.05
N THR A 56 10.11 10.43 13.67
CA THR A 56 9.69 11.40 14.70
C THR A 56 8.70 12.45 14.18
N THR A 57 8.70 12.69 12.87
CA THR A 57 7.82 13.68 12.21
C THR A 57 6.79 13.02 11.28
N TYR A 58 6.76 11.68 11.26
CA TYR A 58 5.94 10.92 10.32
C TYR A 58 4.44 11.18 10.50
N LYS A 59 3.76 11.42 9.37
CA LYS A 59 2.30 11.61 9.31
C LYS A 59 1.71 10.89 8.08
N ALA A 60 1.00 9.79 8.35
CA ALA A 60 0.17 9.05 7.39
C ALA A 60 -1.09 9.84 6.96
N PRO A 61 -1.72 9.53 5.81
CA PRO A 61 -1.28 8.55 4.81
C PRO A 61 -0.17 9.13 3.90
N ASN A 62 0.66 8.26 3.34
CA ASN A 62 1.76 8.65 2.47
C ASN A 62 2.13 7.60 1.39
N GLY A 63 1.17 6.76 0.99
CA GLY A 63 1.45 5.70 0.00
C GLY A 63 0.33 4.69 -0.20
N ALA A 64 0.67 3.60 -0.89
CA ALA A 64 -0.27 2.55 -1.28
C ALA A 64 -0.52 1.58 -0.13
N SER A 65 -1.76 1.54 0.37
CA SER A 65 -2.18 0.64 1.45
C SER A 65 -1.98 -0.83 1.10
N MET A 66 -1.34 -1.57 1.99
CA MET A 66 -1.19 -3.02 1.96
C MET A 66 -1.60 -3.61 3.31
N ARG A 67 -2.11 -4.84 3.31
CA ARG A 67 -2.57 -5.53 4.53
C ARG A 67 -2.29 -7.03 4.46
N PRO A 68 -1.99 -7.72 5.56
CA PRO A 68 -2.00 -9.18 5.58
C PRO A 68 -3.43 -9.73 5.49
N ASN A 69 -3.57 -11.05 5.43
CA ASN A 69 -4.87 -11.73 5.40
C ASN A 69 -5.53 -11.76 6.79
N THR A 70 -6.07 -10.61 7.20
CA THR A 70 -6.82 -10.40 8.44
C THR A 70 -8.33 -10.47 8.20
N PRO A 71 -9.17 -10.61 9.25
CA PRO A 71 -10.63 -10.53 9.12
C PRO A 71 -11.10 -9.24 8.43
N LYS A 72 -10.34 -8.15 8.59
CA LYS A 72 -10.61 -6.87 7.93
C LYS A 72 -10.32 -6.91 6.44
N THR A 73 -9.17 -7.45 6.04
CA THR A 73 -8.85 -7.64 4.61
C THR A 73 -9.88 -8.55 3.94
N GLN A 74 -10.27 -9.64 4.60
CA GLN A 74 -11.35 -10.53 4.14
C GLN A 74 -12.67 -9.78 3.91
N ARG A 75 -13.10 -8.93 4.85
CA ARG A 75 -14.30 -8.08 4.69
C ARG A 75 -14.14 -7.06 3.55
N LEU A 76 -12.96 -6.46 3.40
CA LEU A 76 -12.70 -5.51 2.31
C LEU A 76 -12.84 -6.21 0.96
N VAL A 77 -12.23 -7.38 0.78
CA VAL A 77 -12.31 -8.15 -0.48
C VAL A 77 -13.73 -8.63 -0.74
N SER A 78 -14.42 -9.20 0.26
CA SER A 78 -15.76 -9.75 0.06
C SER A 78 -16.80 -8.68 -0.33
N THR A 79 -16.60 -7.43 0.10
CA THR A 79 -17.48 -6.29 -0.20
C THR A 79 -17.11 -5.54 -1.49
N LEU A 80 -16.01 -5.91 -2.16
CA LEU A 80 -15.67 -5.34 -3.47
C LEU A 80 -16.82 -5.57 -4.47
N ARG A 81 -17.13 -4.50 -5.20
CA ARG A 81 -18.12 -4.49 -6.28
C ARG A 81 -17.41 -4.38 -7.62
N GLY A 82 -18.01 -4.98 -8.66
CA GLY A 82 -17.43 -5.02 -10.00
C GLY A 82 -16.39 -6.12 -10.16
N THR A 83 -15.97 -6.35 -11.40
CA THR A 83 -15.05 -7.42 -11.81
C THR A 83 -13.63 -6.91 -12.10
N SER A 84 -13.39 -5.61 -11.95
CA SER A 84 -12.11 -4.98 -12.25
C SER A 84 -11.11 -5.04 -11.10
N ALA A 85 -11.44 -5.72 -9.99
CA ALA A 85 -10.54 -5.83 -8.85
C ALA A 85 -9.26 -6.60 -9.24
N CYS A 86 -8.10 -6.04 -8.92
CA CYS A 86 -6.83 -6.73 -8.94
C CYS A 86 -6.26 -6.69 -7.51
N ILE A 87 -6.20 -7.86 -6.88
CA ILE A 87 -5.68 -8.04 -5.54
C ILE A 87 -4.28 -8.63 -5.69
N TYR A 88 -3.25 -7.80 -5.59
CA TYR A 88 -1.89 -8.29 -5.62
C TYR A 88 -1.55 -9.00 -4.32
N SER A 89 -1.16 -10.26 -4.39
CA SER A 89 -0.44 -10.96 -3.31
C SER A 89 1.06 -10.80 -3.51
N ILE A 90 1.78 -10.35 -2.47
CA ILE A 90 3.24 -10.26 -2.45
C ILE A 90 3.78 -11.14 -1.32
N PRO A 91 4.59 -12.16 -1.62
CA PRO A 91 5.09 -13.08 -0.59
C PRO A 91 6.13 -12.43 0.33
N ALA A 92 6.27 -13.01 1.52
CA ALA A 92 7.33 -12.66 2.46
C ALA A 92 8.73 -12.88 1.84
N GLY A 93 9.72 -12.10 2.28
CA GLY A 93 11.11 -12.22 1.82
C GLY A 93 11.41 -11.51 0.50
N VAL A 94 10.41 -10.98 -0.20
CA VAL A 94 10.63 -10.18 -1.42
C VAL A 94 11.35 -8.88 -1.08
N ARG A 95 12.47 -8.62 -1.74
CA ARG A 95 13.19 -7.33 -1.62
C ARG A 95 12.39 -6.21 -2.28
N ILE A 96 12.24 -5.11 -1.56
CA ILE A 96 11.63 -3.87 -2.05
C ILE A 96 12.68 -3.12 -2.89
N PRO A 97 12.35 -2.64 -4.09
CA PRO A 97 13.30 -1.94 -4.94
C PRO A 97 13.72 -0.61 -4.33
N ASP A 98 14.92 -0.15 -4.70
CA ASP A 98 15.43 1.14 -4.27
C ASP A 98 14.47 2.27 -4.70
N GLY A 99 14.33 3.28 -3.84
CA GLY A 99 13.36 4.37 -4.02
C GLY A 99 11.95 4.05 -3.52
N LEU A 100 11.67 2.81 -3.08
CA LEU A 100 10.47 2.46 -2.32
C LEU A 100 10.82 2.04 -0.89
N ILE A 101 9.86 2.21 0.02
CA ILE A 101 9.95 1.71 1.39
C ILE A 101 8.59 1.19 1.83
N LEU A 102 8.56 0.05 2.52
CA LEU A 102 7.33 -0.43 3.16
C LEU A 102 7.30 0.10 4.59
N VAL A 103 6.20 0.74 4.96
CA VAL A 103 5.99 1.27 6.30
C VAL A 103 4.85 0.51 6.96
N HIS A 104 5.13 -0.10 8.10
CA HIS A 104 4.12 -0.58 9.03
C HIS A 104 3.64 0.59 9.86
N GLU A 105 2.37 0.91 9.74
CA GLU A 105 1.80 2.10 10.36
C GLU A 105 1.13 1.81 11.70
N PHE A 106 0.01 1.09 11.69
CA PHE A 106 -0.76 0.71 12.88
C PHE A 106 -1.54 -0.58 12.60
N LYS A 107 -1.72 -1.43 13.62
CA LYS A 107 -2.44 -2.70 13.48
C LYS A 107 -1.92 -3.52 12.28
N ASP A 108 -2.81 -3.92 11.38
CA ASP A 108 -2.56 -4.63 10.14
C ASP A 108 -2.22 -3.73 8.94
N HIS A 109 -2.10 -2.41 9.14
CA HIS A 109 -1.92 -1.47 8.04
C HIS A 109 -0.44 -1.26 7.71
N TYR A 110 -0.07 -1.69 6.51
CA TYR A 110 1.19 -1.39 5.86
C TYR A 110 0.96 -0.43 4.69
N SER A 111 2.02 0.23 4.22
CA SER A 111 1.95 0.98 2.98
C SER A 111 3.28 1.03 2.25
N LEU A 112 3.25 0.86 0.93
CA LEU A 112 4.38 1.15 0.05
C LEU A 112 4.44 2.65 -0.20
N GLN A 113 5.57 3.26 0.14
CA GLN A 113 5.78 4.71 0.07
C GLN A 113 7.03 5.04 -0.71
N ALA A 114 7.18 6.32 -1.05
CA ALA A 114 8.42 6.83 -1.61
C ALA A 114 9.56 6.73 -0.57
N GLY A 115 10.67 6.14 -0.97
CA GLY A 115 11.95 6.15 -0.24
C GLY A 115 12.82 7.36 -0.58
N GLU A 116 12.45 8.14 -1.59
CA GLU A 116 13.11 9.37 -2.03
C GLU A 116 12.05 10.44 -2.41
N GLU A 117 12.47 11.69 -2.59
CA GLU A 117 11.55 12.70 -3.13
C GLU A 117 11.26 12.40 -4.61
N THR A 118 9.98 12.34 -4.98
CA THR A 118 9.59 11.96 -6.35
C THR A 118 8.26 12.57 -6.76
N THR A 119 7.85 12.39 -8.02
CA THR A 119 6.50 12.76 -8.49
C THR A 119 5.48 11.66 -8.18
N VAL A 120 4.19 12.01 -8.14
CA VAL A 120 3.12 11.02 -7.95
C VAL A 120 3.12 9.97 -9.06
N ASP A 121 3.34 10.38 -10.31
CA ASP A 121 3.36 9.47 -11.46
C ASP A 121 4.51 8.49 -11.40
N ALA A 122 5.72 8.95 -11.08
CA ALA A 122 6.86 8.08 -10.88
C ALA A 122 6.65 7.11 -9.70
N LEU A 123 6.02 7.55 -8.61
CA LEU A 123 5.68 6.67 -7.50
C LEU A 123 4.65 5.60 -7.91
N ASN A 124 3.59 6.00 -8.61
CA ASN A 124 2.57 5.08 -9.14
C ASN A 124 3.19 4.04 -10.07
N ALA A 125 4.07 4.46 -11.00
CA ALA A 125 4.78 3.58 -11.91
C ALA A 125 5.66 2.58 -11.14
N ARG A 126 6.54 3.06 -10.25
CA ARG A 126 7.43 2.20 -9.44
C ARG A 126 6.65 1.17 -8.62
N ILE A 127 5.55 1.57 -7.97
CA ILE A 127 4.71 0.62 -7.21
C ILE A 127 4.03 -0.37 -8.15
N THR A 128 3.51 0.09 -9.29
CA THR A 128 2.88 -0.79 -10.28
C THR A 128 3.87 -1.83 -10.79
N ASP A 129 5.06 -1.41 -11.21
CA ASP A 129 6.11 -2.29 -11.72
C ASP A 129 6.56 -3.30 -10.66
N PHE A 130 6.70 -2.86 -9.41
CA PHE A 130 7.04 -3.76 -8.30
C PHE A 130 5.97 -4.82 -8.08
N LEU A 131 4.69 -4.43 -8.01
CA LEU A 131 3.58 -5.36 -7.79
C LEU A 131 3.40 -6.32 -8.96
N GLN A 132 3.55 -5.86 -10.21
CA GLN A 132 3.43 -6.70 -11.40
C GLN A 132 4.61 -7.67 -11.55
N SER A 133 5.81 -7.26 -11.16
CA SER A 133 7.02 -8.10 -11.31
C SER A 133 7.24 -9.08 -10.16
N LYS A 134 6.75 -8.77 -8.95
CA LYS A 134 6.99 -9.59 -7.74
C LYS A 134 5.73 -10.17 -7.12
N GLY A 135 4.56 -9.78 -7.60
CA GLY A 135 3.28 -10.23 -7.08
C GLY A 135 2.46 -11.03 -8.08
N GLN A 136 1.42 -11.64 -7.53
CA GLN A 136 0.36 -12.28 -8.30
C GLN A 136 -0.90 -11.42 -8.21
N CYS A 137 -1.40 -10.96 -9.35
CA CYS A 137 -2.70 -10.29 -9.43
C CYS A 137 -3.80 -11.35 -9.42
N LEU A 138 -4.68 -11.30 -8.42
CA LEU A 138 -5.83 -12.17 -8.28
C LEU A 138 -7.12 -11.37 -8.47
N THR A 139 -8.10 -11.96 -9.13
CA THR A 139 -9.49 -11.52 -9.06
C THR A 139 -10.04 -11.72 -7.65
N LYS A 140 -11.21 -11.13 -7.37
CA LYS A 140 -11.91 -11.32 -6.10
C LYS A 140 -12.19 -12.80 -5.84
N GLU A 141 -12.69 -13.51 -6.84
CA GLU A 141 -13.09 -14.91 -6.76
C GLU A 141 -11.88 -15.82 -6.53
N GLU A 142 -10.78 -15.61 -7.27
CA GLU A 142 -9.53 -16.35 -7.06
C GLU A 142 -8.95 -16.10 -5.67
N TRP A 143 -8.96 -14.85 -5.20
CA TRP A 143 -8.44 -14.52 -3.88
C TRP A 143 -9.28 -15.19 -2.77
N LEU A 144 -10.61 -15.15 -2.86
CA LEU A 144 -11.48 -15.80 -1.87
C LEU A 144 -11.35 -17.34 -1.91
N LEU A 145 -11.07 -17.93 -3.07
CA LEU A 145 -10.82 -19.36 -3.21
C LEU A 145 -9.48 -19.76 -2.59
N GLN A 146 -8.41 -18.98 -2.84
CA GLN A 146 -7.07 -19.25 -2.31
C GLN A 146 -6.95 -18.93 -0.82
N TYR A 147 -7.65 -17.90 -0.35
CA TYR A 147 -7.62 -17.43 1.03
C TYR A 147 -9.03 -17.48 1.65
N PRO A 148 -9.60 -18.67 1.93
CA PRO A 148 -10.98 -18.81 2.39
C PRO A 148 -11.23 -18.33 3.83
N LYS A 149 -10.17 -18.15 4.61
CA LYS A 149 -10.23 -17.69 6.00
C LYS A 149 -9.03 -16.80 6.35
N PRO A 150 -9.14 -15.90 7.33
CA PRO A 150 -8.01 -15.11 7.79
C PRO A 150 -6.92 -16.01 8.39
N THR A 151 -5.66 -15.65 8.14
CA THR A 151 -4.48 -16.32 8.70
C THR A 151 -3.78 -15.47 9.76
N GLU A 152 -4.15 -14.18 9.87
CA GLU A 152 -3.60 -13.24 10.86
C GLU A 152 -4.69 -12.47 11.60
N THR A 153 -4.32 -11.87 12.73
CA THR A 153 -5.15 -10.93 13.51
C THR A 153 -4.79 -9.48 13.20
N GLU A 154 -5.65 -8.52 13.58
CA GLU A 154 -5.36 -7.08 13.49
C GLU A 154 -4.29 -6.59 14.47
#